data_AF-A0A0D5YT83-F1
#
_entry.id   AF-A0A0D5YT83-F1
#
_cell.length_a   1.000
_cell.length_b   1.000
_cell.length_c   1.000
_cell.angle_alpha   90.00
_cell.angle_beta   90.00
_cell.angle_gamma   90.00
#
_symmetry.space_group_name_H-M   'P 1'
#
loop_
_entity.id
_entity.type
_entity.pdbx_description
1 polymer ?
#
loop_
_entity_poly.entity_id
_entity_poly.type
_entity_poly.pdbx_seq_one_letter_code
_entity_poly.pdbx_strand_id
1 'polypeptide(L)' 'MYLITVLQQTDIEKKMQEAPNSAYEIGVVIGSYLPFVVLVGIAYAIYYYQKKRKDSE' A
#
# COMPACT_ATOMS: atom_id res chain seq x y z
N MET A 1 -14.85 -6.19 12.92
CA MET A 1 -13.90 -6.74 11.92
C MET A 1 -14.32 -6.28 10.52
N TYR A 2 -14.15 -5.00 10.19
CA TYR A 2 -14.59 -4.41 8.90
C TYR A 2 -13.50 -3.54 8.23
N LEU A 3 -12.43 -3.24 8.96
CA LEU A 3 -11.31 -2.45 8.46
C LEU A 3 -10.46 -3.24 7.44
N ILE A 4 -10.34 -4.55 7.62
CA ILE A 4 -9.57 -5.41 6.71
C ILE A 4 -10.35 -5.66 5.40
N THR A 5 -11.68 -5.74 5.45
CA THR A 5 -12.51 -5.98 4.26
C THR A 5 -12.50 -4.82 3.26
N VAL A 6 -12.36 -3.57 3.71
CA VAL A 6 -12.19 -2.40 2.82
C VAL A 6 -10.86 -2.45 2.05
N LEU A 7 -9.82 -3.03 2.63
CA LEU A 7 -8.53 -3.25 1.96
C LEU A 7 -8.51 -4.54 1.11
N GLN A 8 -9.41 -5.49 1.37
CA GLN A 8 -9.47 -6.80 0.70
C GLN A 8 -10.54 -6.92 -0.40
N GLN A 9 -11.60 -6.10 -0.40
CA GLN A 9 -12.62 -6.09 -1.46
C GLN A 9 -12.18 -5.24 -2.66
N THR A 10 -10.99 -5.51 -3.17
CA THR A 10 -10.66 -5.13 -4.54
C THR A 10 -10.85 -6.41 -5.34
N ASP A 11 -11.93 -6.51 -6.11
CA ASP A 11 -12.10 -7.54 -7.14
C ASP A 11 -11.00 -7.32 -8.21
N ILE A 12 -9.73 -7.54 -7.85
CA ILE A 12 -8.56 -7.33 -8.71
C ILE A 12 -8.72 -8.17 -9.96
N GLU A 13 -9.26 -9.38 -9.83
CA GLU A 13 -9.55 -10.28 -10.93
C GLU A 13 -10.57 -9.70 -11.91
N LYS A 14 -11.68 -9.12 -11.43
CA LYS A 14 -12.64 -8.43 -12.33
C LYS A 14 -12.02 -7.18 -12.95
N LYS A 15 -11.24 -6.41 -12.19
CA LYS A 15 -10.53 -5.23 -12.72
C LYS A 15 -9.47 -5.61 -13.76
N MET A 16 -8.85 -6.78 -13.64
CA MET A 16 -7.93 -7.31 -14.63
C MET A 16 -8.67 -7.73 -15.90
N GLN A 17 -9.82 -8.40 -15.75
CA GLN A 17 -10.64 -8.87 -16.88
C GLN A 17 -11.33 -7.73 -17.64
N GLU A 18 -11.72 -6.67 -16.94
CA GLU A 18 -12.35 -5.48 -17.52
C GLU A 18 -11.32 -4.41 -17.93
N ALA A 19 -10.02 -4.70 -17.81
CA ALA A 19 -8.96 -3.75 -18.13
C ALA A 19 -9.00 -3.39 -19.63
N PRO A 20 -9.24 -2.11 -19.99
CA PRO A 20 -9.35 -1.71 -21.40
C PRO A 20 -7.99 -1.63 -22.10
N ASN A 21 -6.89 -1.61 -21.34
CA ASN A 21 -5.53 -1.49 -21.84
C ASN A 21 -4.51 -1.97 -20.79
N SER A 22 -3.28 -2.21 -21.23
CA SER A 22 -2.16 -2.65 -20.39
C SER A 22 -1.78 -1.65 -19.29
N ALA A 23 -2.00 -0.35 -19.52
CA ALA A 23 -1.73 0.69 -18.54
C ALA A 23 -2.66 0.59 -17.31
N TYR A 24 -3.93 0.23 -17.51
CA TYR A 24 -4.87 0.00 -16.42
C TYR A 24 -4.48 -1.21 -15.58
N GLU A 25 -4.09 -2.31 -16.21
CA GLU A 25 -3.61 -3.53 -15.55
C GLU A 25 -2.41 -3.23 -14.62
N ILE A 26 -1.43 -2.50 -15.14
CA ILE A 26 -0.26 -2.05 -14.36
C ILE A 26 -0.70 -1.18 -13.17
N GLY A 27 -1.67 -0.30 -13.36
CA GLY A 27 -2.26 0.51 -12.29
C GLY A 27 -2.93 -0.33 -11.19
N VAL A 28 -3.65 -1.39 -11.56
CA VAL A 28 -4.26 -2.33 -10.60
C VAL A 28 -3.19 -3.09 -9.82
N VAL A 29 -2.17 -3.59 -10.50
CA VAL A 29 -1.05 -4.31 -9.88
C VAL A 29 -0.29 -3.39 -8.90
N ILE A 30 0.09 -2.19 -9.32
CA ILE A 30 0.78 -1.22 -8.45
C ILE A 30 -0.10 -0.83 -7.26
N GLY A 31 -1.40 -0.58 -7.50
CA GLY A 31 -2.37 -0.26 -6.45
C GLY A 31 -2.49 -1.36 -5.40
N SER A 32 -2.35 -2.64 -5.81
CA SER A 32 -2.38 -3.79 -4.90
C SER A 32 -1.18 -3.83 -3.93
N TYR A 33 -0.02 -3.32 -4.35
CA TYR A 33 1.18 -3.26 -3.52
C TYR A 33 1.25 -1.99 -2.66
N LEU A 34 0.45 -0.96 -2.96
CA LEU A 34 0.43 0.32 -2.26
C LEU A 34 0.27 0.19 -0.73
N PRO A 35 -0.60 -0.68 -0.18
CA PRO A 35 -0.71 -0.87 1.27
C PRO A 35 0.60 -1.30 1.93
N PHE A 36 1.40 -2.14 1.27
CA PHE A 36 2.70 -2.57 1.79
C PHE A 36 3.71 -1.42 1.80
N VAL A 37 3.73 -0.60 0.75
CA VAL A 37 4.58 0.61 0.69
C VAL A 37 4.25 1.58 1.81
N VAL A 38 2.95 1.77 2.11
CA VAL A 38 2.50 2.59 3.24
C VAL A 38 3.02 2.05 4.57
N LEU A 39 2.95 0.73 4.80
CA LEU A 39 3.48 0.12 6.02
C LEU A 39 5.01 0.32 6.17
N VAL A 40 5.76 0.18 5.08
CA VAL A 40 7.20 0.44 5.06
C VAL A 40 7.49 1.93 5.36
N GLY A 41 6.71 2.84 4.79
CA GLY A 41 6.81 4.27 5.08
C GLY A 41 6.55 4.60 6.54
N ILE A 42 5.54 3.99 7.15
CA ILE A 42 5.25 4.13 8.59
C ILE A 42 6.41 3.59 9.44
N ALA A 43 6.91 2.40 9.12
CA ALA A 43 8.05 1.82 9.82
C ALA A 43 9.30 2.72 9.74
N TYR A 44 9.57 3.28 8.56
CA TYR A 44 10.66 4.23 8.37
C TYR A 44 10.45 5.52 9.16
N ALA A 45 9.22 6.07 9.18
CA ALA A 45 8.90 7.26 9.95
C ALA A 45 9.10 7.04 11.46
N ILE A 46 8.70 5.87 11.97
CA ILE A 46 8.93 5.47 13.37
C ILE A 46 10.44 5.38 13.64
N TYR A 47 11.19 4.69 12.79
CA TYR A 47 12.66 4.59 12.92
C TYR A 47 13.32 5.97 12.93
N TYR A 48 12.97 6.83 11.97
CA TYR A 48 13.52 8.18 11.85
C TYR A 48 13.21 9.03 13.09
N TYR A 49 11.97 9.00 13.58
CA TYR A 49 11.58 9.72 14.78
C TYR A 49 12.34 9.24 16.02
N GLN A 50 12.49 7.92 16.20
CA GLN A 50 13.25 7.35 17.32
C GLN A 50 14.75 7.63 17.21
N LYS A 51 15.34 7.55 16.01
CA LYS A 51 16.73 7.93 15.74
C LYS A 51 16.98 9.40 16.13
N LYS A 52 16.12 10.32 15.70
CA LYS A 52 16.23 11.74 16.00
C LYS A 52 16.15 12.05 17.50
N ARG A 53 15.35 11.29 18.26
CA ARG A 53 15.27 11.43 19.72
C ARG A 53 16.54 10.95 20.43
N LYS A 54 17.19 9.89 19.93
CA LYS A 54 18.48 9.41 20.46
C LYS A 54 19.64 10.36 20.19
N ASP A 55 19.63 11.08 19.08
CA ASP A 55 20.68 12.06 18.76
C ASP A 55 20.49 13.41 19.49
N SER A 56 19.37 13.59 20.21
CA SER A 56 19.06 14.82 20.97
C SER A 56 19.26 14.68 22.49
N GLU A 57 19.75 13.52 22.95
CA GLU A 57 20.22 13.23 24.32
C GLU A 57 21.75 13.21 24.32
#